data_AF-A0A9X0YX43-F1
#
_entry.id   AF-A0A9X0YX43-F1
#
_cell.length_a   1.000
_cell.length_b   1.000
_cell.length_c   1.000
_cell.angle_alpha   90.00
_cell.angle_beta   90.00
_cell.angle_gamma   90.00
#
_symmetry.space_group_name_H-M   'P 1'
#
loop_
_entity.id
_entity.type
_entity.pdbx_description
1 polymer ?
#
loop_
_entity_poly.entity_id
_entity_poly.type
_entity_poly.pdbx_seq_one_letter_code
_entity_poly.pdbx_strand_id
1 'polypeptide(L)'
;MTGMLNRGLQQGLKTTLTLGKVIFPITLIVTILQFTPVLPWIINLLTPAMGLIGLPGEAAVPLVLGNTLNLYAGIAAIISFDFTVKEVFIMAMMLSFSHNLFVESAVATKVGVNWWLIVGVRVGLAITSAFVINLVWNGGSELAQYGFVASSEVVLNGWVEIALHGMQTALLAILQLALIVIPLMMIIQIMREKGLLTAMSNMLAPFMKLLGMDKNTSMTMVAGLTVGLAFGAGLMIQAVKEDGVSKKDMYLALIFLVSCHAVVEDTLVFIPLGIPVWPLLVIRLTTAIVLTMVIASIWNSKERKKRKETSHEHSYNTL
;
A
#
# COMPACT_ATOMS: atom_id res chain seq x y z
N MET A 1 -27.84 15.38 5.16
CA MET A 1 -27.37 13.97 5.07
C MET A 1 -27.37 13.47 3.62
N THR A 2 -28.43 13.69 2.85
CA THR A 2 -28.55 13.27 1.44
C THR A 2 -27.44 13.80 0.53
N GLY A 3 -27.03 15.07 0.65
CA GLY A 3 -25.94 15.64 -0.16
C GLY A 3 -24.57 15.01 0.10
N MET A 4 -24.30 14.59 1.34
CA MET A 4 -23.06 13.93 1.75
C MET A 4 -22.97 12.52 1.17
N LEU A 5 -24.08 11.75 1.26
CA LEU A 5 -24.18 10.43 0.66
C LEU A 5 -24.03 10.48 -0.85
N ASN A 6 -24.65 11.46 -1.52
CA ASN A 6 -24.55 11.63 -2.96
C ASN A 6 -23.09 11.92 -3.39
N ARG A 7 -22.38 12.81 -2.68
CA ARG A 7 -20.96 13.07 -2.95
C ARG A 7 -20.10 11.82 -2.75
N GLY A 8 -20.35 11.06 -1.67
CA GLY A 8 -19.64 9.80 -1.40
C GLY A 8 -19.89 8.77 -2.51
N LEU A 9 -21.14 8.61 -2.95
CA LEU A 9 -21.50 7.73 -4.06
C LEU A 9 -20.85 8.17 -5.37
N GLN A 10 -20.92 9.46 -5.71
CA GLN A 10 -20.27 10.02 -6.90
C GLN A 10 -18.76 9.78 -6.87
N GLN A 11 -18.13 9.94 -5.71
CA GLN A 11 -16.72 9.67 -5.54
C GLN A 11 -16.39 8.18 -5.71
N GLY A 12 -17.18 7.29 -5.08
CA GLY A 12 -17.07 5.85 -5.24
C GLY A 12 -17.21 5.39 -6.69
N LEU A 13 -18.22 5.90 -7.40
CA LEU A 13 -18.44 5.62 -8.83
C LEU A 13 -17.31 6.15 -9.69
N LYS A 14 -16.86 7.39 -9.46
CA LYS A 14 -15.74 7.98 -10.18
C LYS A 14 -14.46 7.16 -9.99
N THR A 15 -14.15 6.77 -8.74
CA THR A 15 -13.01 5.91 -8.43
C THR A 15 -13.15 4.56 -9.14
N THR A 16 -14.31 3.91 -9.03
CA THR A 16 -14.59 2.63 -9.71
C THR A 16 -14.38 2.73 -11.22
N LEU A 17 -14.85 3.79 -11.87
CA LEU A 17 -14.66 4.00 -13.31
C LEU A 17 -13.20 4.27 -13.67
N THR A 18 -12.49 5.07 -12.87
CA THR A 18 -11.06 5.32 -13.08
C THR A 18 -10.25 4.02 -12.93
N LEU A 19 -10.56 3.21 -11.93
CA LEU A 19 -9.91 1.92 -11.71
C LEU A 19 -10.30 0.91 -12.79
N GLY A 20 -11.57 0.87 -13.21
CA GLY A 20 -12.04 0.01 -14.29
C GLY A 20 -11.33 0.27 -15.62
N LYS A 21 -11.01 1.53 -15.93
CA LYS A 21 -10.18 1.88 -17.11
C LYS A 21 -8.77 1.31 -17.07
N VAL A 22 -8.27 0.95 -15.89
CA VAL A 22 -6.95 0.33 -15.70
C VAL A 22 -7.07 -1.20 -15.60
N ILE A 23 -8.00 -1.68 -14.78
CA ILE A 23 -8.23 -3.11 -14.52
C ILE A 23 -8.65 -3.83 -15.80
N PHE A 24 -9.57 -3.25 -16.57
CA PHE A 24 -10.10 -3.89 -17.78
C PHE A 24 -9.00 -4.22 -18.80
N PRO A 25 -8.20 -3.26 -19.30
CA PRO A 25 -7.18 -3.56 -20.29
C PRO A 25 -6.08 -4.48 -19.73
N ILE A 26 -5.69 -4.30 -18.47
CA ILE A 26 -4.63 -5.14 -17.87
C ILE A 26 -5.10 -6.58 -17.77
N THR A 27 -6.30 -6.83 -17.23
CA THR A 27 -6.85 -8.18 -17.10
C THR A 27 -6.99 -8.85 -18.46
N LEU A 28 -7.51 -8.13 -19.46
CA LEU A 28 -7.65 -8.64 -20.82
C LEU A 28 -6.29 -8.99 -21.46
N ILE A 29 -5.30 -8.08 -21.35
CA ILE A 29 -3.96 -8.30 -21.89
C ILE A 29 -3.28 -9.49 -21.19
N VAL A 30 -3.31 -9.54 -19.86
CA VAL A 30 -2.71 -10.63 -19.09
C VAL A 30 -3.36 -11.97 -19.43
N THR A 31 -4.70 -12.03 -19.51
CA THR A 31 -5.44 -13.23 -19.91
C THR A 31 -5.00 -13.69 -21.29
N ILE A 32 -4.90 -12.79 -22.28
CA ILE A 32 -4.44 -13.16 -23.63
C ILE A 32 -2.98 -13.63 -23.60
N LEU A 33 -2.09 -12.93 -22.88
CA LEU A 33 -0.68 -13.25 -22.80
C LEU A 33 -0.41 -14.63 -22.18
N GLN A 34 -1.28 -15.12 -21.29
CA GLN A 34 -1.18 -16.48 -20.74
C GLN A 34 -1.26 -17.58 -21.81
N PHE A 35 -1.90 -17.31 -22.94
CA PHE A 35 -1.96 -18.23 -24.09
C PHE A 35 -0.85 -17.97 -25.12
N THR A 36 0.17 -17.17 -24.79
CA THR A 36 1.30 -16.85 -25.68
C THR A 36 2.64 -17.32 -25.08
N PRO A 37 3.69 -17.54 -25.90
CA PRO A 37 5.01 -17.92 -25.41
C PRO A 37 5.76 -16.83 -24.63
N VAL A 38 5.29 -15.57 -24.69
CA VAL A 38 5.96 -14.42 -24.07
C VAL A 38 5.94 -14.54 -22.55
N LEU A 39 4.79 -14.89 -21.98
CA LEU A 39 4.62 -14.93 -20.54
C LEU A 39 5.45 -16.05 -19.88
N PRO A 40 5.45 -17.31 -20.38
CA PRO A 40 6.33 -18.36 -19.87
C PRO A 40 7.82 -17.99 -19.91
N TRP A 41 8.27 -17.26 -20.95
CA TRP A 41 9.67 -16.81 -21.03
C TRP A 41 10.03 -15.84 -19.91
N ILE A 42 9.16 -14.85 -19.63
CA ILE A 42 9.36 -13.89 -18.52
C ILE A 42 9.32 -14.60 -17.17
N ILE A 43 8.35 -15.51 -16.97
CA ILE A 43 8.20 -16.30 -15.74
C ILE A 43 9.48 -17.08 -15.45
N ASN A 44 10.02 -17.81 -16.43
CA ASN A 44 11.23 -18.61 -16.26
C ASN A 44 12.45 -17.76 -15.88
N LEU A 45 12.57 -16.56 -16.45
CA LEU A 45 13.64 -15.61 -16.12
C LEU A 45 13.55 -15.12 -14.66
N LEU A 46 12.34 -14.87 -14.15
CA LEU A 46 12.11 -14.28 -12.83
C LEU A 46 11.94 -15.33 -11.72
N THR A 47 11.69 -16.59 -12.07
CA THR A 47 11.49 -17.70 -11.13
C THR A 47 12.59 -17.82 -10.07
N PRO A 48 13.90 -17.75 -10.40
CA PRO A 48 14.95 -17.87 -9.39
C PRO A 48 14.87 -16.78 -8.32
N ALA A 49 14.55 -15.55 -8.73
CA ALA A 49 14.43 -14.41 -7.81
C ALA A 49 13.16 -14.50 -6.95
N MET A 50 12.02 -14.90 -7.55
CA MET A 50 10.75 -15.08 -6.82
C MET A 50 10.82 -16.25 -5.83
N GLY A 51 11.51 -17.33 -6.20
CA GLY A 51 11.68 -18.50 -5.34
C GLY A 51 12.41 -18.18 -4.02
N LEU A 52 13.31 -17.18 -4.00
CA LEU A 52 13.99 -16.74 -2.77
C LEU A 52 13.03 -16.19 -1.70
N ILE A 53 11.89 -15.65 -2.13
CA ILE A 53 10.87 -15.06 -1.25
C ILE A 53 9.60 -15.92 -1.18
N GLY A 54 9.67 -17.17 -1.65
CA GLY A 54 8.56 -18.12 -1.57
C GLY A 54 7.42 -17.85 -2.54
N LEU A 55 7.72 -17.20 -3.66
CA LEU A 55 6.75 -16.91 -4.72
C LEU A 55 7.10 -17.66 -6.01
N PRO A 56 6.10 -18.04 -6.81
CA PRO A 56 6.29 -18.58 -8.14
C PRO A 56 6.66 -17.45 -9.12
N GLY A 57 7.17 -17.78 -10.32
CA GLY A 57 7.63 -16.77 -11.28
C GLY A 57 6.51 -15.86 -11.79
N GLU A 58 5.29 -16.38 -11.85
CA GLU A 58 4.04 -15.71 -12.23
C GLU A 58 3.74 -14.51 -11.33
N ALA A 59 4.10 -14.60 -10.04
CA ALA A 59 3.88 -13.54 -9.05
C ALA A 59 4.61 -12.23 -9.38
N ALA A 60 5.64 -12.29 -10.25
CA ALA A 60 6.32 -11.10 -10.72
C ALA A 60 5.38 -10.15 -11.48
N VAL A 61 4.39 -10.67 -12.21
CA VAL A 61 3.48 -9.85 -13.01
C VAL A 61 2.62 -8.94 -12.11
N PRO A 62 1.89 -9.47 -11.10
CA PRO A 62 1.24 -8.64 -10.10
C PRO A 62 2.14 -7.64 -9.38
N LEU A 63 3.34 -8.05 -8.97
CA LEU A 63 4.25 -7.18 -8.23
C LEU A 63 4.74 -6.01 -9.08
N VAL A 64 5.10 -6.25 -10.34
CA VAL A 64 5.53 -5.19 -11.27
C VAL A 64 4.37 -4.24 -11.56
N LEU A 65 3.19 -4.75 -11.92
CA LEU A 65 2.03 -3.91 -12.22
C LEU A 65 1.58 -3.10 -10.99
N GLY A 66 1.57 -3.71 -9.81
CA GLY A 66 1.24 -3.06 -8.55
C GLY A 66 2.20 -1.93 -8.18
N ASN A 67 3.51 -2.16 -8.34
CA ASN A 67 4.54 -1.18 -8.02
C ASN A 67 4.64 -0.05 -9.05
N THR A 68 4.42 -0.35 -10.33
CA THR A 68 4.57 0.65 -11.41
C THR A 68 3.32 1.48 -11.62
N LEU A 69 2.13 0.86 -11.54
CA LEU A 69 0.86 1.51 -11.84
C LEU A 69 0.08 1.84 -10.57
N ASN A 70 -0.40 0.83 -9.85
CA ASN A 70 -1.13 0.98 -8.57
C ASN A 70 -1.56 -0.39 -8.01
N LEU A 71 -1.94 -0.40 -6.73
CA LEU A 71 -2.43 -1.59 -6.00
C LEU A 71 -3.49 -2.38 -6.78
N TYR A 72 -4.45 -1.69 -7.40
CA TYR A 72 -5.55 -2.30 -8.14
C TYR A 72 -5.11 -3.03 -9.41
N ALA A 73 -4.11 -2.49 -10.13
CA ALA A 73 -3.49 -3.18 -11.25
C ALA A 73 -2.79 -4.47 -10.79
N GLY A 74 -2.14 -4.44 -9.62
CA GLY A 74 -1.57 -5.63 -8.99
C GLY A 74 -2.63 -6.67 -8.67
N ILE A 75 -3.71 -6.28 -7.99
CA ILE A 75 -4.85 -7.17 -7.66
C ILE A 75 -5.48 -7.77 -8.91
N ALA A 76 -5.69 -6.97 -9.97
CA ALA A 76 -6.23 -7.43 -11.24
C ALA A 76 -5.34 -8.50 -11.91
N ALA A 77 -4.03 -8.37 -11.78
CA ALA A 77 -3.12 -9.40 -12.23
C ALA A 77 -3.17 -10.65 -11.33
N ILE A 78 -3.28 -10.50 -10.00
CA ILE A 78 -3.39 -11.65 -9.07
C ILE A 78 -4.56 -12.56 -9.47
N ILE A 79 -5.74 -11.98 -9.70
CA ILE A 79 -6.96 -12.74 -10.02
C ILE A 79 -6.90 -13.47 -11.37
N SER A 80 -5.90 -13.15 -12.20
CA SER A 80 -5.74 -13.80 -13.51
C SER A 80 -4.95 -15.11 -13.40
N PHE A 81 -4.31 -15.42 -12.27
CA PHE A 81 -3.51 -16.63 -12.09
C PHE A 81 -3.99 -17.45 -10.90
N ASP A 82 -3.71 -18.74 -10.94
CA ASP A 82 -3.98 -19.66 -9.84
C ASP A 82 -2.81 -19.62 -8.84
N PHE A 83 -3.01 -18.88 -7.76
CA PHE A 83 -2.07 -18.81 -6.64
C PHE A 83 -2.67 -19.48 -5.41
N THR A 84 -1.81 -19.98 -4.55
CA THR A 84 -2.17 -20.41 -3.21
C THR A 84 -2.49 -19.20 -2.32
N VAL A 85 -3.31 -19.40 -1.29
CA VAL A 85 -3.65 -18.33 -0.32
C VAL A 85 -2.38 -17.73 0.31
N LYS A 86 -1.32 -18.53 0.53
CA LYS A 86 -0.03 -18.07 1.06
C LYS A 86 0.68 -17.15 0.07
N GLU A 87 0.74 -17.50 -1.21
CA GLU A 87 1.36 -16.67 -2.24
C GLU A 87 0.62 -15.34 -2.40
N VAL A 88 -0.71 -15.38 -2.41
CA VAL A 88 -1.54 -14.16 -2.45
C VAL A 88 -1.32 -13.32 -1.20
N PHE A 89 -1.20 -13.93 -0.02
CA PHE A 89 -0.92 -13.22 1.22
C PHE A 89 0.46 -12.54 1.21
N ILE A 90 1.50 -13.23 0.71
CA ILE A 90 2.83 -12.64 0.52
C ILE A 90 2.76 -11.45 -0.44
N MET A 91 2.13 -11.61 -1.62
CA MET A 91 1.98 -10.52 -2.58
C MET A 91 1.18 -9.35 -2.02
N ALA A 92 0.11 -9.62 -1.29
CA ALA A 92 -0.70 -8.58 -0.66
C ALA A 92 0.08 -7.80 0.39
N MET A 93 0.91 -8.48 1.19
CA MET A 93 1.83 -7.85 2.14
C MET A 93 2.88 -7.00 1.45
N MET A 94 3.52 -7.54 0.39
CA MET A 94 4.47 -6.77 -0.42
C MET A 94 3.83 -5.53 -1.02
N LEU A 95 2.67 -5.66 -1.65
CA LEU A 95 1.95 -4.55 -2.28
C LEU A 95 1.42 -3.55 -1.26
N SER A 96 1.11 -3.98 -0.03
CA SER A 96 0.73 -3.09 1.07
C SER A 96 1.88 -2.16 1.51
N PHE A 97 3.13 -2.60 1.38
CA PHE A 97 4.31 -1.78 1.63
C PHE A 97 4.80 -1.03 0.40
N SER A 98 4.69 -1.65 -0.78
CA SER A 98 5.20 -1.13 -2.03
C SER A 98 4.16 -1.28 -3.15
N HIS A 99 3.43 -0.21 -3.40
CA HIS A 99 2.67 -0.02 -4.62
C HIS A 99 2.91 1.40 -5.17
N ASN A 100 2.57 1.64 -6.44
CA ASN A 100 2.60 2.98 -7.05
C ASN A 100 3.89 3.79 -6.76
N LEU A 101 5.05 3.12 -6.81
CA LEU A 101 6.34 3.62 -6.32
C LEU A 101 6.72 4.96 -6.94
N PHE A 102 6.44 5.17 -8.23
CA PHE A 102 6.76 6.42 -8.91
C PHE A 102 5.96 7.61 -8.35
N VAL A 103 4.63 7.46 -8.24
CA VAL A 103 3.77 8.54 -7.76
C VAL A 103 4.01 8.79 -6.29
N GLU A 104 4.11 7.74 -5.47
CA GLU A 104 4.32 7.90 -4.03
C GLU A 104 5.68 8.50 -3.68
N SER A 105 6.73 8.12 -4.42
CA SER A 105 8.04 8.75 -4.27
C SER A 105 8.00 10.21 -4.70
N ALA A 106 7.30 10.54 -5.79
CA ALA A 106 7.15 11.92 -6.24
C ALA A 106 6.37 12.77 -5.22
N VAL A 107 5.28 12.24 -4.67
CA VAL A 107 4.48 12.88 -3.62
C VAL A 107 5.31 13.12 -2.37
N ALA A 108 6.01 12.11 -1.85
CA ALA A 108 6.87 12.25 -0.67
C ALA A 108 8.03 13.23 -0.90
N THR A 109 8.58 13.27 -2.13
CA THR A 109 9.65 14.21 -2.50
C THR A 109 9.15 15.66 -2.49
N LYS A 110 7.91 15.91 -2.93
CA LYS A 110 7.30 17.25 -2.84
C LYS A 110 7.15 17.75 -1.40
N VAL A 111 7.07 16.85 -0.42
CA VAL A 111 7.05 17.21 1.00
C VAL A 111 8.46 17.53 1.54
N GLY A 112 9.51 17.01 0.90
CA GLY A 112 10.91 17.27 1.28
C GLY A 112 11.70 16.04 1.76
N VAL A 113 11.19 14.83 1.51
CA VAL A 113 11.89 13.56 1.80
C VAL A 113 12.58 13.04 0.55
N ASN A 114 13.81 12.54 0.68
CA ASN A 114 14.56 12.01 -0.46
C ASN A 114 13.89 10.76 -1.04
N TRP A 115 13.66 10.75 -2.35
CA TRP A 115 12.98 9.65 -3.04
C TRP A 115 13.67 8.28 -2.85
N TRP A 116 15.00 8.24 -2.85
CA TRP A 116 15.76 7.01 -2.64
C TRP A 116 15.47 6.37 -1.28
N LEU A 117 15.26 7.19 -0.24
CA LEU A 117 14.91 6.71 1.08
C LEU A 117 13.51 6.09 1.08
N ILE A 118 12.56 6.72 0.38
CA ILE A 118 11.19 6.21 0.23
C ILE A 118 11.19 4.87 -0.50
N VAL A 119 11.82 4.79 -1.66
CA VAL A 119 11.92 3.55 -2.44
C VAL A 119 12.64 2.47 -1.63
N GLY A 120 13.77 2.80 -1.01
CA GLY A 120 14.56 1.86 -0.21
C GLY A 120 13.77 1.27 0.97
N VAL A 121 13.02 2.11 1.69
CA VAL A 121 12.16 1.64 2.80
C VAL A 121 11.04 0.75 2.26
N ARG A 122 10.29 1.18 1.25
CA ARG A 122 9.15 0.40 0.72
C ARG A 122 9.57 -0.95 0.16
N VAL A 123 10.55 -0.95 -0.73
CA VAL A 123 11.05 -2.18 -1.37
C VAL A 123 11.73 -3.08 -0.34
N GLY A 124 12.50 -2.50 0.58
CA GLY A 124 13.10 -3.24 1.69
C GLY A 124 12.05 -3.93 2.57
N LEU A 125 11.01 -3.21 2.98
CA LEU A 125 9.91 -3.78 3.75
C LEU A 125 9.15 -4.86 2.98
N ALA A 126 8.89 -4.65 1.68
CA ALA A 126 8.22 -5.63 0.84
C ALA A 126 9.03 -6.94 0.76
N ILE A 127 10.31 -6.87 0.41
CA ILE A 127 11.17 -8.06 0.28
C ILE A 127 11.36 -8.76 1.64
N THR A 128 11.65 -8.00 2.69
CA THR A 128 11.88 -8.56 4.02
C THR A 128 10.63 -9.22 4.60
N SER A 129 9.45 -8.59 4.45
CA SER A 129 8.19 -9.19 4.89
C SER A 129 7.85 -10.45 4.10
N ALA A 130 8.06 -10.46 2.78
CA ALA A 130 7.86 -11.66 1.96
C ALA A 130 8.75 -12.82 2.42
N PHE A 131 10.04 -12.56 2.60
CA PHE A 131 10.99 -13.55 3.10
C PHE A 131 10.60 -14.09 4.48
N VAL A 132 10.26 -13.20 5.41
CA VAL A 132 9.82 -13.60 6.76
C VAL A 132 8.55 -14.44 6.68
N ILE A 133 7.51 -13.97 6.01
CA ILE A 133 6.24 -14.70 5.87
C ILE A 133 6.47 -16.07 5.24
N ASN A 134 7.30 -16.17 4.20
CA ASN A 134 7.61 -17.46 3.58
C ASN A 134 8.16 -18.48 4.60
N LEU A 135 9.04 -18.03 5.51
CA LEU A 135 9.69 -18.87 6.50
C LEU A 135 8.82 -19.22 7.72
N VAL A 136 8.08 -18.25 8.26
CA VAL A 136 7.31 -18.45 9.52
C VAL A 136 5.82 -18.74 9.31
N TRP A 137 5.25 -18.41 8.15
CA TRP A 137 3.83 -18.63 7.89
C TRP A 137 3.59 -20.00 7.24
N ASN A 138 2.90 -20.89 7.96
CA ASN A 138 2.66 -22.28 7.53
C ASN A 138 1.25 -22.52 6.97
N GLY A 139 0.36 -21.53 6.94
CA GLY A 139 -1.00 -21.66 6.42
C GLY A 139 -1.15 -21.18 4.98
N GLY A 140 -2.24 -21.59 4.32
CA GLY A 140 -2.62 -21.08 3.00
C GLY A 140 -2.05 -21.86 1.81
N SER A 141 -1.82 -23.17 1.93
CA SER A 141 -1.33 -24.00 0.82
C SER A 141 -2.40 -24.32 -0.22
N GLU A 142 -3.68 -24.18 0.16
CA GLU A 142 -4.82 -24.31 -0.72
C GLU A 142 -4.87 -23.19 -1.78
N LEU A 143 -5.47 -23.49 -2.93
CA LEU A 143 -5.70 -22.49 -3.97
C LEU A 143 -6.62 -21.38 -3.46
N ALA A 144 -6.25 -20.13 -3.74
CA ALA A 144 -7.04 -18.97 -3.40
C ALA A 144 -8.32 -18.94 -4.25
N GLN A 145 -9.43 -18.53 -3.62
CA GLN A 145 -10.71 -18.33 -4.31
C GLN A 145 -11.02 -16.84 -4.37
N TYR A 146 -11.08 -16.29 -5.59
CA TYR A 146 -11.22 -14.86 -5.82
C TYR A 146 -12.70 -14.42 -5.89
N GLY A 147 -13.41 -14.52 -4.76
CA GLY A 147 -14.81 -14.11 -4.63
C GLY A 147 -15.73 -14.69 -5.72
N PHE A 148 -16.30 -13.84 -6.57
CA PHE A 148 -17.24 -14.26 -7.63
C PHE A 148 -16.56 -14.68 -8.93
N VAL A 149 -15.23 -14.53 -9.03
CA VAL A 149 -14.46 -15.01 -10.17
C VAL A 149 -14.20 -16.49 -9.95
N ALA A 150 -14.95 -17.34 -10.65
CA ALA A 150 -14.76 -18.78 -10.60
C ALA A 150 -13.51 -19.17 -11.39
N SER A 151 -12.53 -19.77 -10.70
CA SER A 151 -11.43 -20.52 -11.32
C SER A 151 -11.98 -21.86 -11.83
N SER A 152 -12.72 -21.82 -12.93
CA SER A 152 -13.04 -23.04 -13.68
C SER A 152 -11.95 -23.25 -14.72
N GLU A 153 -11.43 -24.48 -14.83
CA GLU A 153 -10.61 -24.92 -15.97
C GLU A 153 -11.47 -24.85 -17.24
N VAL A 154 -11.59 -23.67 -17.81
CA VAL A 154 -12.24 -23.50 -19.11
C VAL A 154 -11.20 -23.91 -20.14
N VAL A 155 -11.40 -25.08 -20.74
CA VAL A 155 -10.65 -25.46 -21.95
C VAL A 155 -11.14 -24.54 -23.08
N LEU A 156 -10.50 -23.39 -23.21
CA LEU A 156 -10.84 -22.38 -24.21
C LEU A 156 -10.27 -22.79 -25.57
N ASN A 157 -11.16 -23.11 -26.51
CA ASN A 157 -10.80 -23.50 -27.87
C ASN A 157 -10.98 -22.30 -28.80
N GLY A 158 -9.92 -21.48 -28.89
CA GLY A 158 -9.81 -20.41 -29.90
C GLY A 158 -9.82 -19.00 -29.34
N TRP A 159 -9.31 -18.06 -30.15
CA TRP A 159 -9.06 -16.66 -29.76
C TRP A 159 -10.30 -15.89 -29.31
N VAL A 160 -11.48 -16.22 -29.87
CA VAL A 160 -12.74 -15.57 -29.49
C VAL A 160 -13.16 -15.96 -28.08
N GLU A 161 -13.05 -17.24 -27.73
CA GLU A 161 -13.38 -17.74 -26.40
C GLU A 161 -12.44 -17.13 -25.35
N ILE A 162 -11.14 -17.05 -25.64
CA ILE A 162 -10.14 -16.41 -24.78
C ILE A 162 -10.48 -14.93 -24.54
N ALA A 163 -10.80 -14.18 -25.61
CA ALA A 163 -11.15 -12.78 -25.50
C ALA A 163 -12.44 -12.56 -24.69
N LEU A 164 -13.47 -13.39 -24.92
CA LEU A 164 -14.74 -13.33 -24.17
C LEU A 164 -14.53 -13.66 -22.70
N HIS A 165 -13.73 -14.69 -22.39
CA HIS A 165 -13.37 -15.03 -21.03
C HIS A 165 -12.65 -13.87 -20.34
N GLY A 166 -11.63 -13.30 -20.97
CA GLY A 166 -10.92 -12.13 -20.44
C GLY A 166 -11.83 -10.92 -20.20
N MET A 167 -12.80 -10.66 -21.09
CA MET A 167 -13.81 -9.61 -20.90
C MET A 167 -14.72 -9.87 -19.71
N GLN A 168 -15.22 -11.12 -19.55
CA GLN A 168 -16.07 -11.49 -18.44
C GLN A 168 -15.33 -11.37 -17.11
N THR A 169 -14.10 -11.90 -17.03
CA THR A 169 -13.23 -11.82 -15.85
C THR A 169 -12.96 -10.37 -15.47
N ALA A 170 -12.61 -9.52 -16.44
CA ALA A 170 -12.39 -8.09 -16.22
C ALA A 170 -13.64 -7.37 -15.68
N LEU A 171 -14.82 -7.67 -16.22
CA LEU A 171 -16.06 -7.02 -15.81
C LEU A 171 -16.47 -7.44 -14.38
N LEU A 172 -16.36 -8.73 -14.07
CA LEU A 172 -16.63 -9.26 -12.72
C LEU A 172 -15.67 -8.67 -11.68
N ALA A 173 -14.39 -8.55 -12.02
CA ALA A 173 -13.39 -7.92 -11.17
C ALA A 173 -13.76 -6.46 -10.83
N ILE A 174 -14.18 -5.69 -11.83
CA ILE A 174 -14.61 -4.29 -11.65
C ILE A 174 -15.86 -4.22 -10.77
N LEU A 175 -16.84 -5.11 -10.97
CA LEU A 175 -18.05 -5.16 -10.17
C LEU A 175 -17.75 -5.50 -8.70
N GLN A 176 -16.92 -6.51 -8.47
CA GLN A 176 -16.50 -6.90 -7.12
C GLN A 176 -15.73 -5.78 -6.41
N LEU A 177 -14.86 -5.07 -7.14
CA LEU A 177 -14.18 -3.89 -6.63
C LEU A 177 -15.15 -2.76 -6.29
N ALA A 178 -16.15 -2.50 -7.15
CA ALA A 178 -17.16 -1.47 -6.92
C ALA A 178 -17.92 -1.69 -5.62
N LEU A 179 -18.25 -2.95 -5.29
CA LEU A 179 -18.94 -3.33 -4.06
C LEU A 179 -18.15 -3.00 -2.79
N ILE A 180 -16.83 -2.84 -2.88
CA ILE A 180 -15.97 -2.48 -1.74
C ILE A 180 -15.67 -0.99 -1.74
N VAL A 181 -15.25 -0.45 -2.88
CA VAL A 181 -14.81 0.95 -3.00
C VAL A 181 -15.97 1.91 -2.81
N ILE A 182 -17.16 1.63 -3.34
CA ILE A 182 -18.29 2.57 -3.20
C ILE A 182 -18.70 2.76 -1.74
N PRO A 183 -18.98 1.71 -0.95
CA PRO A 183 -19.29 1.87 0.48
C PRO A 183 -18.14 2.54 1.25
N LEU A 184 -16.90 2.18 0.94
CA LEU A 184 -15.74 2.79 1.58
C LEU A 184 -15.66 4.30 1.32
N MET A 185 -15.79 4.74 0.06
CA MET A 185 -15.76 6.17 -0.28
C MET A 185 -16.93 6.93 0.35
N MET A 186 -18.10 6.29 0.48
CA MET A 186 -19.21 6.87 1.24
C MET A 186 -18.85 7.08 2.71
N ILE A 187 -18.26 6.06 3.36
CA ILE A 187 -17.82 6.16 4.76
C ILE A 187 -16.77 7.25 4.91
N ILE A 188 -15.72 7.27 4.08
CA ILE A 188 -14.66 8.29 4.12
C ILE A 188 -15.23 9.69 3.91
N GLN A 189 -16.18 9.86 2.99
CA GLN A 189 -16.83 11.15 2.77
C GLN A 189 -17.61 11.61 4.00
N ILE A 190 -18.34 10.70 4.66
CA ILE A 190 -19.04 10.99 5.91
C ILE A 190 -18.06 11.38 7.02
N MET A 191 -16.96 10.63 7.16
CA MET A 191 -15.93 10.92 8.16
C MET A 191 -15.32 12.31 7.97
N ARG A 192 -15.04 12.69 6.71
CA ARG A 192 -14.45 13.98 6.37
C ARG A 192 -15.39 15.14 6.71
N GLU A 193 -16.65 15.05 6.32
CA GLU A 193 -17.60 16.16 6.48
C GLU A 193 -18.14 16.30 7.91
N LYS A 194 -18.18 15.23 8.69
CA LYS A 194 -18.58 15.29 10.11
C LYS A 194 -17.45 15.71 11.05
N GLY A 195 -16.25 16.02 10.53
CA GLY A 195 -15.09 16.36 11.35
C GLY A 195 -14.54 15.17 12.15
N LEU A 196 -14.85 13.92 11.76
CA LEU A 196 -14.38 12.73 12.46
C LEU A 196 -12.85 12.59 12.36
N LEU A 197 -12.25 13.05 11.25
CA LEU A 197 -10.80 13.10 11.11
C LEU A 197 -10.15 13.98 12.20
N THR A 198 -10.78 15.08 12.58
CA THR A 198 -10.31 15.96 13.66
C THR A 198 -10.41 15.25 15.02
N ALA A 199 -11.53 14.56 15.28
CA ALA A 199 -11.68 13.78 16.51
C ALA A 199 -10.63 12.65 16.62
N MET A 200 -10.39 11.92 15.52
CA MET A 200 -9.33 10.92 15.44
C MET A 200 -7.95 11.53 15.64
N SER A 201 -7.70 12.72 15.10
CA SER A 201 -6.42 13.44 15.26
C SER A 201 -6.17 13.78 16.73
N ASN A 202 -7.18 14.29 17.43
CA ASN A 202 -7.09 14.60 18.87
C ASN A 202 -6.84 13.34 19.72
N MET A 203 -7.48 12.22 19.35
CA MET A 203 -7.27 10.92 19.99
C MET A 203 -5.86 10.37 19.72
N LEU A 204 -5.32 10.58 18.51
CA LEU A 204 -4.01 10.07 18.10
C LEU A 204 -2.84 10.96 18.57
N ALA A 205 -3.08 12.24 18.82
CA ALA A 205 -2.09 13.21 19.28
C ALA A 205 -1.21 12.72 20.46
N PRO A 206 -1.73 12.14 21.55
CA PRO A 206 -0.87 11.61 22.63
C PRO A 206 0.07 10.49 22.17
N PHE A 207 -0.32 9.71 21.16
CA PHE A 207 0.49 8.61 20.62
C PHE A 207 1.60 9.09 19.69
N MET A 208 1.57 10.33 19.19
CA MET A 208 2.66 10.87 18.36
C MET A 208 4.01 10.83 19.07
N LYS A 209 4.00 11.05 20.40
CA LYS A 209 5.22 10.97 21.22
C LYS A 209 5.83 9.58 21.24
N LEU A 210 5.03 8.52 21.18
CA LEU A 210 5.52 7.15 21.09
C LEU A 210 6.30 6.93 19.79
N LEU A 211 5.84 7.52 18.70
CA LEU A 211 6.51 7.50 17.40
C LEU A 211 7.68 8.50 17.31
N GLY A 212 7.97 9.22 18.39
CA GLY A 212 9.06 10.20 18.46
C GLY A 212 8.77 11.52 17.73
N MET A 213 7.49 11.82 17.48
CA MET A 213 6.99 13.02 16.79
C MET A 213 6.20 13.94 17.73
N ASP A 214 6.10 15.22 17.35
CA ASP A 214 5.22 16.18 18.03
C ASP A 214 3.75 16.06 17.60
N LYS A 215 2.87 16.58 18.46
CA LYS A 215 1.40 16.48 18.29
C LYS A 215 0.89 17.17 17.02
N ASN A 216 1.59 18.19 16.51
CA ASN A 216 1.23 18.92 15.29
C ASN A 216 1.26 18.05 14.02
N THR A 217 1.81 16.82 14.09
CA THR A 217 1.74 15.85 12.98
C THR A 217 0.48 14.98 12.98
N SER A 218 -0.35 15.01 14.03
CA SER A 218 -1.45 14.05 14.20
C SER A 218 -2.51 14.12 13.10
N MET A 219 -2.83 15.31 12.61
CA MET A 219 -3.82 15.49 11.54
C MET A 219 -3.31 14.88 10.23
N THR A 220 -2.06 15.13 9.90
CA THR A 220 -1.37 14.51 8.76
C THR A 220 -1.37 12.99 8.86
N MET A 221 -1.09 12.45 10.05
CA MET A 221 -1.05 11.01 10.29
C MET A 221 -2.42 10.37 10.10
N VAL A 222 -3.47 10.93 10.70
CA VAL A 222 -4.85 10.42 10.52
C VAL A 222 -5.25 10.49 9.05
N ALA A 223 -5.03 11.64 8.40
CA ALA A 223 -5.36 11.81 6.99
C ALA A 223 -4.64 10.80 6.09
N GLY A 224 -3.34 10.59 6.30
CA GLY A 224 -2.55 9.63 5.54
C GLY A 224 -2.96 8.17 5.80
N LEU A 225 -3.23 7.82 7.06
CA LEU A 225 -3.68 6.48 7.45
C LEU A 225 -5.07 6.14 6.89
N THR A 226 -6.00 7.08 6.91
CA THR A 226 -7.40 6.79 6.50
C THR A 226 -7.66 7.04 5.03
N VAL A 227 -7.09 8.11 4.46
CA VAL A 227 -7.38 8.55 3.08
C VAL A 227 -6.25 8.20 2.12
N GLY A 228 -5.01 8.13 2.61
CA GLY A 228 -3.84 7.78 1.80
C GLY A 228 -2.78 8.86 1.72
N LEU A 229 -1.61 8.45 1.24
CA LEU A 229 -0.37 9.23 1.30
C LEU A 229 -0.49 10.59 0.58
N ALA A 230 -1.13 10.64 -0.60
CA ALA A 230 -1.25 11.89 -1.35
C ALA A 230 -1.99 12.99 -0.58
N PHE A 231 -3.06 12.63 0.14
CA PHE A 231 -3.82 13.57 0.95
C PHE A 231 -3.05 13.96 2.23
N GLY A 232 -2.44 12.98 2.90
CA GLY A 232 -1.56 13.22 4.06
C GLY A 232 -0.36 14.11 3.72
N ALA A 233 0.28 13.90 2.57
CA ALA A 233 1.39 14.71 2.09
C ALA A 233 1.00 16.18 1.84
N GLY A 234 -0.20 16.42 1.30
CA GLY A 234 -0.74 17.78 1.16
C GLY A 234 -0.89 18.50 2.50
N LEU A 235 -1.45 17.80 3.50
CA LEU A 235 -1.56 18.30 4.87
C LEU A 235 -0.19 18.48 5.53
N MET A 236 0.79 17.63 5.24
CA MET A 236 2.15 17.79 5.77
C MET A 236 2.81 19.07 5.24
N ILE A 237 2.66 19.38 3.95
CA ILE A 237 3.20 20.63 3.37
C ILE A 237 2.61 21.84 4.10
N GLN A 238 1.32 21.79 4.43
CA GLN A 238 0.66 22.83 5.20
C GLN A 238 1.18 22.88 6.65
N ALA A 239 1.25 21.74 7.33
CA ALA A 239 1.70 21.65 8.73
C ALA A 239 3.16 22.10 8.92
N VAL A 240 4.03 21.87 7.94
CA VAL A 240 5.42 22.39 7.95
C VAL A 240 5.44 23.92 7.86
N LYS A 241 4.52 24.52 7.08
CA LYS A 241 4.46 25.98 6.89
C LYS A 241 3.71 26.70 8.02
N GLU A 242 2.63 26.12 8.51
CA GLU A 242 1.66 26.78 9.38
C GLU A 242 1.76 26.30 10.83
N ASP A 243 2.04 25.01 11.06
CA ASP A 243 2.04 24.40 12.41
C ASP A 243 3.46 24.16 12.96
N GLY A 244 4.50 24.61 12.25
CA GLY A 244 5.89 24.53 12.70
C GLY A 244 6.43 23.09 12.83
N VAL A 245 5.94 22.15 12.02
CA VAL A 245 6.43 20.76 12.03
C VAL A 245 7.92 20.71 11.72
N SER A 246 8.69 20.06 12.59
CA SER A 246 10.14 19.95 12.44
C SER A 246 10.52 19.01 11.28
N LYS A 247 11.72 19.17 10.73
CA LYS A 247 12.24 18.25 9.69
C LYS A 247 12.27 16.79 10.17
N LYS A 248 12.60 16.56 11.43
CA LYS A 248 12.61 15.22 12.02
C LYS A 248 11.20 14.62 12.00
N ASP A 249 10.21 15.35 12.50
CA ASP A 249 8.83 14.85 12.61
C ASP A 249 8.21 14.63 11.23
N MET A 250 8.50 15.52 10.28
CA MET A 250 8.13 15.34 8.88
C MET A 250 8.70 14.03 8.32
N TYR A 251 9.99 13.74 8.52
CA TYR A 251 10.60 12.49 8.03
C TYR A 251 9.99 11.26 8.70
N LEU A 252 9.80 11.29 10.02
CA LEU A 252 9.20 10.17 10.76
C LEU A 252 7.76 9.90 10.33
N ALA A 253 6.96 10.95 10.14
CA ALA A 253 5.58 10.85 9.67
C ALA A 253 5.53 10.25 8.26
N LEU A 254 6.39 10.73 7.36
CA LEU A 254 6.42 10.24 5.98
C LEU A 254 6.90 8.79 5.90
N ILE A 255 7.91 8.40 6.69
CA ILE A 255 8.35 6.99 6.77
C ILE A 255 7.22 6.10 7.28
N PHE A 256 6.51 6.54 8.32
CA PHE A 256 5.37 5.80 8.84
C PHE A 256 4.26 5.65 7.78
N LEU A 257 3.85 6.76 7.17
CA LEU A 257 2.76 6.78 6.19
C LEU A 257 3.12 5.96 4.96
N VAL A 258 4.33 6.08 4.44
CA VAL A 258 4.81 5.27 3.32
C VAL A 258 4.80 3.76 3.63
N SER A 259 4.88 3.37 4.90
CA SER A 259 4.81 1.98 5.33
C SER A 259 3.38 1.49 5.59
N CYS A 260 2.42 2.38 5.88
CA CYS A 260 1.07 1.99 6.34
C CYS A 260 -0.05 2.99 5.99
N HIS A 261 0.01 3.70 4.85
CA HIS A 261 -1.05 4.61 4.43
C HIS A 261 -2.29 3.88 3.93
N ALA A 262 -3.42 4.61 3.85
CA ALA A 262 -4.70 4.08 3.35
C ALA A 262 -5.05 2.71 3.98
N VAL A 263 -4.77 2.55 5.28
CA VAL A 263 -4.76 1.27 5.98
C VAL A 263 -6.13 0.58 5.92
N VAL A 264 -7.21 1.35 5.85
CA VAL A 264 -8.56 0.83 5.69
C VAL A 264 -8.80 0.36 4.26
N GLU A 265 -8.55 1.23 3.27
CA GLU A 265 -8.77 0.92 1.85
C GLU A 265 -7.94 -0.28 1.40
N ASP A 266 -6.62 -0.20 1.56
CA ASP A 266 -5.67 -1.21 1.11
C ASP A 266 -5.94 -2.57 1.75
N THR A 267 -6.40 -2.62 3.00
CA THR A 267 -6.70 -3.89 3.67
C THR A 267 -8.03 -4.48 3.18
N LEU A 268 -9.06 -3.65 3.01
CA LEU A 268 -10.39 -4.13 2.62
C LEU A 268 -10.43 -4.63 1.17
N VAL A 269 -9.64 -4.04 0.27
CA VAL A 269 -9.59 -4.47 -1.15
C VAL A 269 -9.02 -5.87 -1.33
N PHE A 270 -8.31 -6.41 -0.33
CA PHE A 270 -7.81 -7.79 -0.36
C PHE A 270 -8.79 -8.85 0.16
N ILE A 271 -9.89 -8.47 0.81
CA ILE A 271 -10.93 -9.41 1.28
C ILE A 271 -11.42 -10.34 0.14
N PRO A 272 -11.74 -9.82 -1.06
CA PRO A 272 -11.97 -10.59 -2.28
C PRO A 272 -11.05 -11.76 -2.57
N LEU A 273 -9.77 -11.66 -2.17
CA LEU A 273 -8.75 -12.62 -2.55
C LEU A 273 -8.64 -13.79 -1.57
N GLY A 274 -9.49 -13.84 -0.54
CA GLY A 274 -9.54 -14.97 0.40
C GLY A 274 -8.37 -15.04 1.38
N ILE A 275 -7.54 -13.99 1.47
CA ILE A 275 -6.39 -13.97 2.37
C ILE A 275 -6.76 -13.59 3.81
N PRO A 276 -5.93 -13.96 4.81
CA PRO A 276 -6.12 -13.53 6.18
C PRO A 276 -5.79 -12.04 6.36
N VAL A 277 -6.79 -11.17 6.16
CA VAL A 277 -6.62 -9.70 6.20
C VAL A 277 -6.27 -9.14 7.59
N TRP A 278 -6.63 -9.83 8.67
CA TRP A 278 -6.29 -9.39 10.03
C TRP A 278 -4.79 -9.49 10.30
N PRO A 279 -4.11 -10.63 10.05
CA PRO A 279 -2.65 -10.69 10.01
C PRO A 279 -2.01 -9.65 9.11
N LEU A 280 -2.57 -9.40 7.91
CA LEU A 280 -2.05 -8.37 7.01
C LEU A 280 -2.01 -7.01 7.69
N LEU A 281 -3.14 -6.60 8.28
CA LEU A 281 -3.27 -5.33 8.99
C LEU A 281 -2.31 -5.23 10.18
N VAL A 282 -2.26 -6.27 11.01
CA VAL A 282 -1.44 -6.29 12.22
C VAL A 282 0.04 -6.21 11.87
N ILE A 283 0.52 -7.02 10.91
CA ILE A 283 1.92 -7.00 10.48
C ILE A 283 2.28 -5.62 9.92
N ARG A 284 1.42 -5.06 9.05
CA ARG A 284 1.65 -3.75 8.44
C ARG A 284 1.76 -2.64 9.48
N LEU A 285 0.80 -2.57 10.40
CA LEU A 285 0.76 -1.53 11.43
C LEU A 285 1.91 -1.67 12.43
N THR A 286 2.17 -2.89 12.92
CA THR A 286 3.26 -3.14 13.86
C THR A 286 4.62 -2.84 13.25
N THR A 287 4.84 -3.23 12.00
CA THR A 287 6.08 -2.95 11.26
C THR A 287 6.30 -1.44 11.10
N ALA A 288 5.27 -0.69 10.68
CA ALA A 288 5.36 0.76 10.55
C ALA A 288 5.66 1.45 11.89
N ILE A 289 4.99 1.03 12.96
CA ILE A 289 5.20 1.53 14.32
C ILE A 289 6.64 1.27 14.78
N VAL A 290 7.13 0.03 14.66
CA VAL A 290 8.48 -0.37 15.08
C VAL A 290 9.54 0.35 14.27
N LEU A 291 9.40 0.38 12.93
CA LEU A 291 10.34 1.06 12.04
C LEU A 291 10.49 2.54 12.42
N THR A 292 9.37 3.24 12.59
CA THR A 292 9.39 4.66 12.95
C THR A 292 10.01 4.88 14.33
N MET A 293 9.71 4.03 15.32
CA MET A 293 10.33 4.12 16.66
C MET A 293 11.85 3.88 16.63
N VAL A 294 12.31 2.92 15.84
CA VAL A 294 13.75 2.64 15.68
C VAL A 294 14.45 3.84 15.06
N ILE A 295 13.90 4.41 13.99
CA ILE A 295 14.49 5.58 13.32
C ILE A 295 14.47 6.80 14.23
N ALA A 296 13.39 7.02 14.98
CA ALA A 296 13.30 8.10 15.96
C ALA A 296 14.37 7.97 17.05
N SER A 297 14.58 6.75 17.56
CA SER A 297 15.61 6.43 18.56
C SER A 297 17.02 6.70 18.05
N ILE A 298 17.32 6.31 16.80
CA ILE A 298 18.62 6.58 16.16
C ILE A 298 18.83 8.08 15.98
N TRP A 299 17.79 8.81 15.55
CA TRP A 299 17.85 10.25 15.36
C TRP A 299 18.13 11.00 16.66
N ASN A 300 17.38 10.67 17.72
CA ASN A 300 17.55 11.27 19.05
C ASN A 300 18.94 11.02 19.63
N SER A 301 19.50 9.82 19.40
CA SER A 301 20.85 9.47 19.86
C SER A 301 21.93 10.31 19.18
N LYS A 302 21.80 10.54 17.86
CA LYS A 302 22.72 11.40 17.10
C LYS A 302 22.65 12.86 17.54
N GLU A 303 21.45 13.39 17.78
CA GLU A 303 21.29 14.76 18.29
C GLU A 303 21.90 14.94 19.68
N ARG A 304 21.72 13.97 20.59
CA ARG A 304 22.34 14.00 21.91
C ARG A 304 23.87 14.00 21.84
N LYS A 305 24.45 13.19 20.95
CA LYS A 305 25.91 13.13 20.74
C LYS A 305 26.45 14.45 20.21
N LYS A 306 25.81 15.01 19.16
CA LYS A 306 26.20 16.30 18.58
C LYS A 306 26.14 17.43 19.62
N ARG A 307 25.10 17.48 20.45
CA ARG A 307 24.99 18.49 21.53
C ARG A 307 26.13 18.39 22.55
N LYS A 308 26.55 17.16 22.90
CA LYS A 308 27.70 16.94 23.81
C LYS A 308 29.00 17.41 23.17
N GLU A 309 29.27 17.06 21.91
CA GLU A 309 30.47 17.49 21.18
C GLU A 309 30.59 19.02 21.11
N THR A 310 29.50 19.72 20.75
CA THR A 310 29.48 21.19 20.73
C THR A 310 29.68 21.82 22.12
N SER A 311 29.22 21.17 23.19
CA SER A 311 29.47 21.67 24.55
C SER A 311 30.93 21.51 24.99
N HIS A 312 31.61 20.46 24.51
CA HIS A 312 33.03 20.25 24.80
C HIS A 312 33.92 21.22 24.01
N GLU A 313 33.62 21.52 22.74
CA GLU A 313 34.37 22.53 21.97
C GLU A 313 34.33 23.93 22.60
N HIS A 314 33.18 24.36 23.13
CA HIS A 314 33.09 25.64 23.84
C HIS A 314 33.89 25.66 25.15
N SER A 315 34.03 24.52 25.82
CA SER A 315 34.82 24.41 27.05
C SER A 315 36.34 24.42 26.80
N TYR A 316 36.80 24.06 25.60
CA TYR A 316 38.23 24.11 25.25
C TYR A 316 38.67 25.47 24.71
N ASN A 317 37.77 26.22 24.06
CA ASN A 317 38.06 27.54 23.50
C ASN A 317 37.88 28.71 24.50
N THR A 318 37.69 28.42 25.78
CA THR A 318 37.50 29.40 26.87
C THR A 318 38.66 29.44 27.87
N LEU A 319 39.80 28.84 27.53
CA LEU A 319 41.09 28.94 28.25
C LEU A 319 42.07 29.78 27.43
#